data_AF-A0AAJ2PPX4-F1
#
_entry.id   AF-A0AAJ2PPX4-F1
#
_cell.length_a   1.000
_cell.length_b   1.000
_cell.length_c   1.000
_cell.angle_alpha   90.00
_cell.angle_beta   90.00
_cell.angle_gamma   90.00
#
_symmetry.space_group_name_H-M   'P 1'
#
loop_
_entity.id
_entity.type
_entity.pdbx_description
1 polymer ?
#
loop_
_entity_poly.entity_id
_entity_poly.type
_entity_poly.pdbx_seq_one_letter_code
_entity_poly.pdbx_strand_id
1 'polypeptide(L)' 'MRARAEEFVARVKDAGIDTATVVVPGGQHSYVYGAGRIPETDAAIAQIGVWVREKTKI' A
#
# COMPACT_ATOMS: atom_id res chain seq x y z
N MET A 1 -1.80 -11.42 -8.89
CA MET A 1 -2.35 -10.16 -8.34
C MET A 1 -1.52 -8.92 -8.67
N ARG A 2 -0.18 -9.03 -8.77
CA ARG A 2 0.71 -7.90 -9.09
C ARG A 2 0.36 -7.16 -10.40
N ALA A 3 0.25 -7.85 -11.53
CA ALA A 3 -0.07 -7.22 -12.82
C ALA A 3 -1.40 -6.44 -12.79
N ARG A 4 -2.45 -7.01 -12.18
CA ARG A 4 -3.73 -6.32 -11.99
C ARG A 4 -3.59 -5.05 -11.13
N ALA A 5 -2.74 -5.07 -10.10
CA ALA A 5 -2.49 -3.89 -9.28
C ALA A 5 -1.76 -2.79 -10.07
N GLU A 6 -0.78 -3.16 -10.90
CA GLU A 6 -0.03 -2.24 -11.76
C GLU A 6 -0.94 -1.57 -12.80
N GLU A 7 -1.83 -2.34 -13.46
CA GLU A 7 -2.84 -1.81 -14.38
C GLU A 7 -3.80 -0.85 -13.69
N PHE A 8 -4.26 -1.18 -12.49
CA PHE A 8 -5.15 -0.31 -11.73
C PHE A 8 -4.47 1.01 -11.36
N VAL A 9 -3.22 0.96 -10.88
CA VAL A 9 -2.44 2.16 -10.55
C VAL A 9 -2.26 3.05 -11.78
N ALA A 10 -2.00 2.48 -12.96
CA ALA A 10 -1.90 3.25 -14.20
C ALA A 10 -3.20 4.02 -14.50
N ARG A 11 -4.36 3.34 -14.41
CA ARG A 11 -5.67 3.97 -14.66
C ARG A 11 -6.02 5.06 -13.66
N VAL A 12 -5.71 4.85 -12.38
CA VAL A 12 -6.01 5.81 -11.32
C VAL A 12 -5.11 7.05 -11.44
N LYS A 13 -3.84 6.87 -11.81
CA LYS A 13 -2.92 7.98 -12.11
C LYS A 13 -3.36 8.78 -13.34
N ASP A 14 -3.78 8.11 -14.40
CA ASP A 14 -4.32 8.75 -15.62
C ASP A 14 -5.56 9.60 -15.32
N ALA A 15 -6.39 9.17 -14.37
CA ALA A 15 -7.54 9.93 -13.88
C ALA A 15 -7.17 11.12 -12.96
N GLY A 16 -5.89 11.38 -12.70
CA GLY A 16 -5.43 12.49 -11.84
C GLY A 16 -5.73 12.30 -10.35
N ILE A 17 -6.01 11.08 -9.91
CA ILE A 17 -6.33 10.77 -8.50
C ILE A 17 -5.03 10.65 -7.71
N ASP A 18 -4.94 11.39 -6.59
CA ASP A 18 -3.84 11.33 -5.63
C ASP A 18 -3.68 9.91 -5.08
N THR A 19 -2.62 9.23 -5.50
CA THR A 19 -2.42 7.79 -5.30
C THR A 19 -0.98 7.48 -4.94
N ALA A 20 -0.80 6.66 -3.92
CA ALA A 20 0.48 6.04 -3.58
C ALA A 20 0.39 4.52 -3.70
N THR A 21 1.51 3.88 -4.04
CA THR A 21 1.61 2.42 -4.10
C THR A 21 2.77 1.97 -3.23
N VAL A 22 2.50 1.06 -2.28
CA VAL A 22 3.50 0.44 -1.43
C VAL A 22 3.69 -1.00 -1.87
N VAL A 23 4.89 -1.34 -2.35
CA VAL A 23 5.26 -2.71 -2.71
C VAL A 23 6.00 -3.32 -1.53
N VAL A 24 5.51 -4.44 -1.01
CA VAL A 24 6.14 -5.17 0.10
C VAL A 24 6.92 -6.35 -0.48
N PRO A 25 8.26 -6.34 -0.47
CA PRO A 25 9.07 -7.44 -0.98
C PRO A 25 8.72 -8.76 -0.28
N GLY A 26 8.50 -9.83 -1.06
CA GLY A 26 8.08 -11.13 -0.53
C GLY A 26 6.65 -11.19 0.03
N GLY A 27 5.96 -10.05 0.14
CA GLY A 27 4.59 -9.97 0.63
C GLY A 27 3.62 -10.70 -0.28
N GLN A 28 3.03 -11.79 0.22
CA GLN A 28 1.95 -12.50 -0.47
C GLN A 28 0.63 -11.73 -0.35
N HIS A 29 -0.39 -12.18 -1.09
CA HIS A 29 -1.75 -11.66 -0.87
C HIS A 29 -2.11 -11.74 0.62
N SER A 30 -2.62 -10.64 1.15
CA SER A 30 -2.97 -10.51 2.57
C SER A 30 -1.77 -10.62 3.54
N TYR A 31 -0.58 -10.14 3.14
CA TYR A 31 0.61 -10.04 4.01
C TYR A 31 0.36 -9.33 5.35
N VAL A 32 -0.69 -8.51 5.44
CA VAL A 32 -1.11 -7.78 6.64
C VAL A 32 -1.41 -8.68 7.83
N TYR A 33 -1.73 -9.97 7.62
CA TYR A 33 -1.87 -10.94 8.71
C TYR A 33 -0.56 -11.21 9.47
N GLY A 34 0.58 -10.83 8.89
CA GLY A 34 1.89 -10.89 9.54
C GLY A 34 2.19 -9.72 10.49
N ALA A 35 1.25 -8.80 10.71
CA ALA A 35 1.47 -7.64 11.59
C ALA A 35 1.93 -8.06 13.00
N GLY A 36 2.91 -7.34 13.54
CA GLY A 36 3.57 -7.61 14.81
C GLY A 36 4.50 -8.82 14.81
N ARG A 37 4.69 -9.48 13.66
CA ARG A 37 5.52 -10.70 13.52
C ARG A 37 6.52 -10.62 12.36
N ILE A 38 6.17 -9.89 11.30
CA ILE A 38 6.99 -9.73 10.10
C ILE A 38 7.37 -8.25 9.96
N PRO A 39 8.67 -7.89 10.06
CA PRO A 39 9.13 -6.50 10.03
C PRO A 39 8.69 -5.72 8.79
N GLU A 40 8.71 -6.36 7.61
CA GLU A 40 8.30 -5.75 6.35
C GLU A 40 6.80 -5.42 6.33
N THR A 41 5.98 -6.24 6.97
CA THR A 41 4.55 -5.97 7.13
C THR A 41 4.34 -4.75 8.02
N ASP A 42 5.03 -4.67 9.15
CA ASP A 42 4.90 -3.55 10.08
C ASP A 42 5.39 -2.23 9.46
N ALA A 43 6.50 -2.27 8.71
CA ALA A 43 6.99 -1.12 7.97
C ALA A 43 5.98 -0.63 6.92
N ALA A 44 5.36 -1.54 6.17
CA ALA A 44 4.35 -1.19 5.18
C ALA A 44 3.10 -0.57 5.83
N ILE A 45 2.61 -1.15 6.94
CA ILE A 45 1.46 -0.63 7.69
C ILE A 45 1.77 0.77 8.25
N ALA A 46 2.97 0.99 8.78
CA ALA A 46 3.38 2.29 9.29
C ALA A 46 3.38 3.36 8.17
N GLN A 47 3.93 3.03 6.99
CA GLN A 47 3.93 3.92 5.82
C GLN A 47 2.52 4.25 5.35
N ILE A 48 1.64 3.24 5.26
CA ILE A 48 0.23 3.44 4.89
C ILE A 48 -0.47 4.34 5.93
N GLY A 49 -0.21 4.11 7.21
CA GLY A 49 -0.78 4.92 8.29
C GLY A 49 -0.37 6.39 8.24
N VAL A 50 0.88 6.70 7.87
CA VAL A 50 1.33 8.08 7.63
C VAL A 50 0.52 8.71 6.49
N TRP A 51 0.43 8.03 5.34
CA TRP A 51 -0.30 8.55 4.19
C TRP A 51 -1.78 8.80 4.51
N VAL A 52 -2.44 7.87 5.22
CA VAL A 52 -3.84 8.06 5.61
C VAL A 52 -4.00 9.30 6.49
N ARG A 53 -3.17 9.47 7.53
CA ARG A 53 -3.25 10.65 8.42
C ARG A 53 -3.05 11.97 7.66
N GLU A 54 -2.12 12.01 6.72
CA GLU A 54 -1.90 13.19 5.86
C GLU A 54 -3.14 13.54 5.03
N LYS A 55 -3.88 12.54 4.53
CA LYS A 55 -5.09 12.77 3.71
C LYS A 55 -6.33 13.07 4.55
N THR A 56 -6.43 12.50 5.75
CA THR A 56 -7.66 12.60 6.55
C THR A 56 -7.67 13.76 7.54
N LYS A 57 -6.54 14.43 7.81
CA LYS A 57 -6.43 15.56 8.77
C LYS A 57 -7.23 15.35 10.06
N ILE A 58 -7.13 14.14 10.63
CA ILE A 58 -7.57 13.81 11.98
C ILE A 58 -6.39 13.85 12.93
#